data_AF-A0A938NCJ3-F1
#
_entry.id   AF-A0A938NCJ3-F1
#
_cell.length_a   1.000
_cell.length_b   1.000
_cell.length_c   1.000
_cell.angle_alpha   90.00
_cell.angle_beta   90.00
_cell.angle_gamma   90.00
#
_symmetry.space_group_name_H-M   'P 1'
#
loop_
_entity.id
_entity.type
_entity.pdbx_description
1 polymer ?
#
loop_
_entity_poly.entity_id
_entity_poly.type
_entity_poly.pdbx_seq_one_letter_code
_entity_poly.pdbx_strand_id
1 'polypeptide(L)'
;MLASLLTALAADGCRVELCFLKRPGAVGEELLANGLPATVCDLRDTRSPAALLALLRLLRKRQPDLLYIQDHHDCLFWGRLAAGLCGFLPALSPVHSSAQGRLRAFRLPNRLLLGLSPHLATLGQWQERALAEREGLARGDWTAIPNPVPGLAAFTAAAAAPPRAAAGRRELVCVAALRPEKRLQRLLDVLALLQRRRSLRLTLIGEGPERARLEAHAAALGLGDCLRLLGRRDDVAALLPDFDLFLLGSEEEALPLSVLEALISGLPVAAPPHGALPGLLGAGRGLLLAGEAPAAWAEAIDGYLDALPPLPARRAYGRRLAEEHAPERFAARYGRLLARLGGQG
;
A
#
# COMPACT_ATOMS: atom_id res chain seq x y z
N MET A 1 -2.79 9.84 3.38
CA MET A 1 -3.34 9.54 2.03
C MET A 1 -4.79 9.94 1.92
N LEU A 2 -5.73 9.28 2.63
CA LEU A 2 -7.14 9.67 2.62
C LEU A 2 -7.34 11.13 3.08
N ALA A 3 -6.69 11.52 4.18
CA ALA A 3 -6.73 12.92 4.65
C ALA A 3 -6.28 13.90 3.57
N SER A 4 -5.10 13.68 2.98
CA SER A 4 -4.57 14.50 1.89
C SER A 4 -5.50 14.59 0.69
N LEU A 5 -6.17 13.49 0.32
CA LEU A 5 -7.17 13.48 -0.76
C LEU A 5 -8.37 14.36 -0.41
N LEU A 6 -8.97 14.12 0.76
CA LEU A 6 -10.19 14.80 1.17
C LEU A 6 -9.96 16.29 1.38
N THR A 7 -8.80 16.67 1.93
CA THR A 7 -8.39 18.08 2.03
C THR A 7 -8.16 18.71 0.66
N ALA A 8 -7.53 18.00 -0.29
CA ALA A 8 -7.34 18.51 -1.65
C ALA A 8 -8.69 18.71 -2.36
N LEU A 9 -9.62 17.76 -2.24
CA LEU A 9 -10.97 17.89 -2.80
C LEU A 9 -11.74 19.05 -2.16
N ALA A 10 -11.62 19.25 -0.85
CA ALA A 10 -12.22 20.39 -0.18
C ALA A 10 -11.64 21.72 -0.65
N ALA A 11 -10.32 21.79 -0.86
CA ALA A 11 -9.64 22.97 -1.42
C ALA A 11 -10.06 23.27 -2.86
N ASP A 12 -10.35 22.24 -3.65
CA ASP A 12 -10.88 22.34 -5.03
C ASP A 12 -12.40 22.65 -5.06
N GLY A 13 -13.02 22.96 -3.91
CA GLY A 13 -14.40 23.40 -3.80
C GLY A 13 -15.43 22.29 -3.61
N CYS A 14 -15.02 21.03 -3.48
CA CYS A 14 -15.95 19.95 -3.14
C CYS A 14 -16.40 20.05 -1.67
N ARG A 15 -17.71 19.94 -1.42
CA ARG A 15 -18.22 19.79 -0.06
C ARG A 15 -18.02 18.36 0.44
N VAL A 16 -17.00 18.17 1.27
CA VAL A 16 -16.66 16.86 1.85
C VAL A 16 -17.24 16.73 3.26
N GLU A 17 -17.96 15.64 3.54
CA GLU A 17 -18.42 15.27 4.90
C GLU A 17 -18.00 13.83 5.21
N LEU A 18 -17.39 13.63 6.37
CA LEU A 18 -16.97 12.31 6.86
C LEU A 18 -18.15 11.61 7.56
N CYS A 19 -18.27 10.30 7.36
CA CYS A 19 -19.19 9.46 8.13
C CYS A 19 -18.42 8.32 8.81
N PHE A 20 -18.43 8.30 10.14
CA PHE A 20 -17.85 7.24 10.93
C PHE A 20 -18.95 6.37 11.54
N LEU A 21 -18.98 5.08 11.18
CA LEU A 21 -19.92 4.12 11.79
C LEU A 21 -19.60 3.85 13.27
N LYS A 22 -18.32 3.92 13.65
CA LYS A 22 -17.82 3.76 15.02
C LYS A 22 -17.09 5.02 15.47
N ARG A 23 -16.64 5.06 16.72
CA ARG A 23 -15.74 6.14 17.17
C ARG A 23 -14.51 6.22 16.26
N PRO A 24 -14.08 7.44 15.89
CA PRO A 24 -12.82 7.65 15.19
C PRO A 24 -11.66 7.04 15.99
N GLY A 25 -10.79 6.29 15.33
CA GLY A 25 -9.46 5.97 15.87
C GLY A 25 -8.44 7.06 15.49
N ALA A 26 -7.15 6.81 15.70
CA ALA A 26 -6.09 7.80 15.44
C ALA A 26 -6.15 8.48 14.06
N VAL A 27 -6.39 7.70 12.98
CA VAL A 27 -6.54 8.26 11.62
C VAL A 27 -7.80 9.12 11.48
N GLY A 28 -8.88 8.73 12.15
CA GLY A 28 -10.11 9.52 12.17
C GLY A 28 -9.96 10.81 12.97
N GLU A 29 -9.23 10.78 14.08
CA GLU A 29 -8.87 11.98 14.85
C GLU A 29 -8.00 12.94 14.05
N GLU A 30 -7.03 12.43 13.28
CA GLU A 30 -6.24 13.24 12.35
C GLU A 30 -7.13 13.92 11.30
N LEU A 31 -8.09 13.19 10.71
CA LEU A 31 -9.04 13.75 9.76
C LEU A 31 -9.91 14.86 10.35
N LEU A 32 -10.36 14.68 11.59
CA LEU A 32 -11.15 15.68 12.33
C LEU A 32 -10.30 16.91 12.67
N ALA A 33 -9.03 16.72 13.05
CA ALA A 33 -8.09 17.81 13.32
C ALA A 33 -7.84 18.69 12.09
N ASN A 34 -8.02 18.15 10.87
CA ASN A 34 -7.97 18.91 9.62
C ASN A 34 -9.26 19.71 9.32
N GLY A 35 -10.21 19.78 10.26
CA GLY A 35 -11.41 20.63 10.16
C GLY A 35 -12.51 20.11 9.23
N LEU A 36 -12.42 18.86 8.77
CA LEU A 36 -13.46 18.26 7.92
C LEU A 36 -14.72 17.98 8.75
N PRO A 37 -15.93 18.39 8.29
CA PRO A 37 -17.16 18.11 9.00
C PRO A 37 -17.40 16.60 9.04
N ALA A 38 -17.89 16.10 10.17
CA ALA A 38 -18.06 14.68 10.37
C ALA A 38 -19.32 14.33 11.14
N THR A 39 -19.94 13.22 10.75
CA THR A 39 -21.00 12.55 11.49
C THR A 39 -20.48 11.24 12.08
N VAL A 40 -20.57 11.07 13.40
CA VAL A 40 -20.19 9.84 14.11
C VAL A 40 -21.45 9.12 14.57
N CYS A 41 -21.68 7.89 14.10
CA CYS A 41 -22.85 7.08 14.48
C CYS A 41 -22.66 6.33 15.82
N ASP A 42 -21.42 6.22 16.31
CA ASP A 42 -21.02 5.57 17.58
C ASP A 42 -21.64 4.17 17.79
N LEU A 43 -21.64 3.33 16.74
CA LEU A 43 -22.20 1.99 16.83
C LEU A 43 -21.28 1.06 17.65
N ARG A 44 -21.87 0.32 18.59
CA ARG A 44 -21.13 -0.72 19.34
C ARG A 44 -20.66 -1.85 18.42
N ASP A 45 -21.53 -2.29 17.51
CA ASP A 45 -21.23 -3.33 16.52
C ASP A 45 -21.61 -2.84 15.13
N THR A 46 -20.64 -2.85 14.22
CA THR A 46 -20.81 -2.48 12.82
C THR A 46 -21.62 -3.49 12.03
N ARG A 47 -21.84 -4.70 12.55
CA ARG A 47 -22.70 -5.72 11.92
C ARG A 47 -24.19 -5.52 12.23
N SER A 48 -24.53 -4.54 13.06
CA SER A 48 -25.91 -4.23 13.41
C SER A 48 -26.66 -3.58 12.23
N PRO A 49 -27.93 -3.94 11.98
CA PRO A 49 -28.80 -3.23 11.03
C PRO A 49 -28.95 -1.73 11.32
N ALA A 50 -28.62 -1.29 12.54
CA ALA A 50 -28.54 0.13 12.89
C ALA A 50 -27.57 0.91 12.00
N ALA A 51 -26.52 0.25 11.47
CA ALA A 51 -25.59 0.85 10.50
C ALA A 51 -26.32 1.29 9.23
N LEU A 52 -27.14 0.41 8.66
CA LEU A 52 -27.92 0.74 7.45
C LEU A 52 -28.91 1.87 7.72
N LEU A 53 -29.64 1.82 8.84
CA LEU A 53 -30.60 2.87 9.19
C LEU A 53 -29.94 4.24 9.38
N ALA A 54 -28.77 4.27 10.02
CA ALA A 54 -28.00 5.49 10.20
C ALA A 54 -27.53 6.06 8.85
N LEU A 55 -26.98 5.20 7.98
CA LEU A 55 -26.56 5.60 6.63
C LEU A 55 -27.73 6.11 5.79
N LEU A 56 -28.86 5.38 5.74
CA LEU A 56 -30.04 5.80 4.97
C LEU A 56 -30.59 7.15 5.45
N ARG A 57 -30.62 7.40 6.76
CA ARG A 57 -31.03 8.71 7.31
C ARG A 57 -30.05 9.81 6.90
N LEU A 58 -28.76 9.55 6.96
CA LEU A 58 -27.72 10.52 6.59
C LEU A 58 -27.79 10.83 5.09
N LEU A 59 -27.81 9.81 4.23
CA LEU A 59 -27.88 9.97 2.78
C LEU A 59 -29.14 10.70 2.34
N ARG A 60 -30.31 10.39 2.93
CA ARG A 60 -31.56 11.12 2.63
C ARG A 60 -31.54 12.57 3.10
N LYS A 61 -30.90 12.86 4.24
CA LYS A 61 -30.79 14.22 4.79
C LYS A 61 -29.78 15.08 4.04
N ARG A 62 -28.66 14.48 3.63
CA ARG A 62 -27.53 15.20 3.01
C ARG A 62 -27.63 15.27 1.50
N GLN A 63 -28.31 14.29 0.88
CA GLN A 63 -28.41 14.15 -0.57
C GLN A 63 -27.05 14.37 -1.26
N PRO A 64 -26.00 13.62 -0.89
CA PRO A 64 -24.69 13.79 -1.52
C PRO A 64 -24.79 13.38 -3.00
N ASP A 65 -23.94 13.97 -3.85
CA ASP A 65 -23.82 13.57 -5.26
C ASP A 65 -23.03 12.28 -5.43
N LEU A 66 -22.16 11.96 -4.46
CA LEU A 66 -21.30 10.79 -4.47
C LEU A 66 -20.97 10.28 -3.06
N LEU A 67 -20.91 8.95 -2.91
CA LEU A 67 -20.49 8.26 -1.69
C LEU A 67 -19.10 7.61 -1.85
N TYR A 68 -18.08 8.17 -1.20
CA TYR A 68 -16.77 7.52 -1.11
C TYR A 68 -16.76 6.49 0.02
N ILE A 69 -16.48 5.23 -0.29
CA ILE A 69 -16.51 4.11 0.67
C ILE A 69 -15.11 3.54 0.86
N GLN A 70 -14.49 3.83 2.01
CA GLN A 70 -13.18 3.28 2.36
C GLN A 70 -13.15 1.75 2.28
N ASP A 71 -12.02 1.18 1.82
CA ASP A 71 -11.76 -0.27 1.71
C ASP A 71 -11.70 -0.97 3.09
N HIS A 72 -12.86 -1.12 3.73
CA HIS A 72 -13.06 -1.85 4.96
C HIS A 72 -14.35 -2.66 4.84
N HIS A 73 -14.29 -3.96 5.19
CA HIS A 73 -15.36 -4.94 4.93
C HIS A 73 -16.77 -4.47 5.34
N ASP A 74 -16.93 -3.95 6.55
CA ASP A 74 -18.21 -3.45 7.04
C ASP A 74 -18.68 -2.19 6.29
N CYS A 75 -17.76 -1.29 5.97
CA CYS A 75 -18.06 -0.05 5.26
C CYS A 75 -18.50 -0.32 3.82
N LEU A 76 -17.79 -1.23 3.14
CA LEU A 76 -18.13 -1.67 1.79
C LEU A 76 -19.54 -2.27 1.73
N PHE A 77 -19.86 -3.19 2.65
CA PHE A 77 -21.17 -3.84 2.67
C PHE A 77 -22.30 -2.83 2.89
N TRP A 78 -22.23 -2.05 3.97
CA TRP A 78 -23.31 -1.13 4.32
C TRP A 78 -23.40 0.08 3.40
N GLY A 79 -22.26 0.62 2.98
CA GLY A 79 -22.21 1.75 2.06
C GLY A 79 -22.83 1.41 0.70
N ARG A 80 -22.51 0.24 0.13
CA ARG A 80 -23.10 -0.22 -1.14
C ARG A 80 -24.59 -0.48 -1.02
N LEU A 81 -25.01 -1.16 0.05
CA LEU A 81 -26.42 -1.44 0.29
C LEU A 81 -27.23 -0.13 0.47
N ALA A 82 -26.70 0.81 1.24
CA ALA A 82 -27.34 2.12 1.45
C ALA A 82 -27.40 2.94 0.14
N ALA A 83 -26.33 2.98 -0.64
CA ALA A 83 -26.29 3.67 -1.93
C ALA A 83 -27.33 3.12 -2.92
N GLY A 84 -27.45 1.79 -3.03
CA GLY A 84 -28.46 1.14 -3.86
C GLY A 84 -29.90 1.47 -3.43
N LEU A 85 -30.17 1.42 -2.11
CA LEU A 85 -31.48 1.73 -1.55
C LEU A 85 -31.84 3.23 -1.56
N CYS A 86 -30.88 4.12 -1.84
CA CYS A 86 -31.07 5.55 -1.99
C CYS A 86 -31.18 6.00 -3.46
N GLY A 87 -31.53 5.08 -4.37
CA GLY A 87 -31.73 5.39 -5.79
C GLY A 87 -30.46 5.29 -6.63
N PHE A 88 -29.56 4.34 -6.30
CA PHE A 88 -28.29 4.11 -7.00
C PHE A 88 -27.36 5.32 -7.00
N LEU A 89 -27.21 5.94 -5.83
CA LEU A 89 -26.23 7.00 -5.61
C LEU A 89 -24.84 6.56 -6.14
N PRO A 90 -24.15 7.34 -6.98
CA PRO A 90 -22.77 7.06 -7.36
C PRO A 90 -21.91 6.86 -6.12
N ALA A 91 -21.18 5.77 -6.07
CA ALA A 91 -20.27 5.45 -4.99
C ALA A 91 -18.91 5.12 -5.59
N LEU A 92 -17.87 5.29 -4.80
CA LEU A 92 -16.52 5.02 -5.18
C LEU A 92 -15.85 4.21 -4.09
N SER A 93 -15.45 2.99 -4.42
CA SER A 93 -14.70 2.13 -3.51
C SER A 93 -13.26 1.98 -4.00
N PRO A 94 -12.25 2.61 -3.37
CA PRO A 94 -10.87 2.23 -3.61
C PRO A 94 -10.63 0.79 -3.13
N VAL A 95 -9.74 0.04 -3.81
CA VAL A 95 -9.31 -1.29 -3.37
C VAL A 95 -7.82 -1.23 -3.03
N HIS A 96 -7.49 -1.20 -1.75
CA HIS A 96 -6.11 -1.09 -1.25
C HIS A 96 -5.51 -2.43 -0.82
N SER A 97 -6.34 -3.45 -0.64
CA SER A 97 -5.92 -4.80 -0.30
C SER A 97 -5.57 -5.65 -1.53
N SER A 98 -4.65 -6.60 -1.35
CA SER A 98 -4.38 -7.61 -2.36
C SER A 98 -5.60 -8.54 -2.43
N ALA A 99 -6.01 -8.96 -3.63
CA ALA A 99 -7.14 -9.87 -3.83
C ALA A 99 -6.97 -11.27 -3.16
N GLN A 100 -5.88 -11.50 -2.42
CA GLN A 100 -5.52 -12.80 -1.83
C GLN A 100 -5.88 -12.91 -0.34
N GLY A 101 -5.81 -11.82 0.42
CA GLY A 101 -5.92 -11.87 1.88
C GLY A 101 -7.33 -11.63 2.41
N ARG A 102 -7.89 -12.62 3.14
CA ARG A 102 -9.05 -12.50 4.08
C ARG A 102 -10.47 -12.51 3.52
N LEU A 103 -10.64 -12.77 2.23
CA LEU A 103 -11.94 -12.68 1.57
C LEU A 103 -12.95 -13.81 1.88
N ARG A 104 -12.62 -14.89 2.62
CA ARG A 104 -13.52 -16.07 2.72
C ARG A 104 -14.87 -15.81 3.41
N ALA A 105 -14.93 -15.05 4.51
CA ALA A 105 -16.15 -14.93 5.31
C ALA A 105 -17.16 -13.87 4.81
N PHE A 106 -16.70 -12.85 4.09
CA PHE A 106 -17.54 -11.77 3.54
C PHE A 106 -17.60 -11.77 2.01
N ARG A 107 -17.00 -12.78 1.35
CA ARG A 107 -17.01 -12.97 -0.11
C ARG A 107 -18.42 -12.97 -0.66
N LEU A 108 -19.30 -13.80 -0.12
CA LEU A 108 -20.62 -14.01 -0.72
C LEU A 108 -21.52 -12.78 -0.59
N PRO A 109 -21.70 -12.15 0.60
CA PRO A 109 -22.55 -10.97 0.72
C PRO A 109 -21.99 -9.77 -0.06
N ASN A 110 -20.68 -9.51 0.00
CA ASN A 110 -20.10 -8.41 -0.79
C ASN A 110 -20.14 -8.70 -2.29
N ARG A 111 -20.04 -9.98 -2.71
CA ARG A 111 -20.15 -10.38 -4.11
C ARG A 111 -21.57 -10.17 -4.65
N LEU A 112 -22.60 -10.44 -3.86
CA LEU A 112 -23.98 -10.16 -4.25
C LEU A 112 -24.26 -8.66 -4.41
N LEU A 113 -23.55 -7.81 -3.66
CA LEU A 113 -23.68 -6.35 -3.74
C LEU A 113 -22.76 -5.69 -4.78
N LEU A 114 -21.98 -6.46 -5.55
CA LEU A 114 -21.12 -5.89 -6.61
C LEU A 114 -21.93 -5.27 -7.75
N GLY A 115 -23.08 -5.86 -8.10
CA GLY A 115 -23.99 -5.28 -9.09
C GLY A 115 -24.61 -3.95 -8.61
N LEU A 116 -24.57 -3.72 -7.30
CA LEU A 116 -24.96 -2.47 -6.66
C LEU A 116 -23.73 -1.60 -6.31
N SER A 117 -22.56 -1.90 -6.89
CA SER A 117 -21.36 -1.08 -6.74
C SER A 117 -21.27 -0.10 -7.91
N PRO A 118 -21.66 1.17 -7.73
CA PRO A 118 -21.22 2.20 -8.63
C PRO A 118 -19.70 2.31 -8.45
N HIS A 119 -18.98 2.38 -9.56
CA HIS A 119 -17.54 2.59 -9.74
C HIS A 119 -16.49 2.08 -8.70
N LEU A 120 -15.51 1.30 -9.19
CA LEU A 120 -14.33 0.92 -8.38
C LEU A 120 -13.09 1.73 -8.77
N ALA A 121 -12.36 2.25 -7.76
CA ALA A 121 -11.00 2.75 -7.95
C ALA A 121 -10.00 1.64 -7.61
N THR A 122 -9.19 1.22 -8.57
CA THR A 122 -8.13 0.22 -8.36
C THR A 122 -6.77 0.90 -8.29
N LEU A 123 -5.74 0.21 -7.78
CA LEU A 123 -4.36 0.72 -7.76
C LEU A 123 -3.66 0.60 -9.10
N GLY A 124 -4.27 -0.07 -10.08
CA GLY A 124 -3.67 -0.36 -11.37
C GLY A 124 -4.43 -1.45 -12.12
N GLN A 125 -4.22 -1.48 -13.44
CA GLN A 125 -4.84 -2.48 -14.33
C GLN A 125 -4.49 -3.93 -13.97
N TRP A 126 -3.36 -4.16 -13.31
CA TRP A 126 -3.00 -5.50 -12.82
C TRP A 126 -3.97 -5.96 -11.72
N GLN A 127 -4.46 -5.05 -10.88
CA GLN A 127 -5.41 -5.36 -9.81
C GLN A 127 -6.80 -5.60 -10.41
N GLU A 128 -7.17 -4.85 -11.45
CA GLU A 128 -8.38 -5.10 -12.23
C GLU A 128 -8.40 -6.52 -12.79
N ARG A 129 -7.32 -6.95 -13.46
CA ARG A 129 -7.20 -8.33 -13.98
C ARG A 129 -7.29 -9.35 -12.86
N ALA A 130 -6.57 -9.15 -11.76
CA ALA A 130 -6.60 -10.06 -10.63
C ALA A 130 -8.00 -10.17 -10.00
N LEU A 131 -8.73 -9.07 -9.88
CA LEU A 131 -10.11 -9.04 -9.40
C LEU A 131 -11.05 -9.76 -10.38
N ALA A 132 -10.91 -9.53 -11.68
CA ALA A 132 -11.73 -10.22 -12.69
C ALA A 132 -11.49 -11.74 -12.69
N GLU A 133 -10.23 -12.17 -12.70
CA GLU A 133 -9.84 -13.58 -12.81
C GLU A 133 -10.10 -14.38 -11.52
N ARG A 134 -9.81 -13.81 -10.35
CA ARG A 134 -9.81 -14.55 -9.08
C ARG A 134 -11.10 -14.38 -8.28
N GLU A 135 -11.75 -13.23 -8.41
CA GLU A 135 -13.01 -12.96 -7.72
C GLU A 135 -14.23 -13.13 -8.63
N GLY A 136 -14.01 -13.36 -9.93
CA GLY A 136 -15.09 -13.52 -10.92
C GLY A 136 -15.93 -12.26 -11.07
N LEU A 137 -15.34 -11.08 -10.80
CA LEU A 137 -16.02 -9.81 -11.04
C LEU A 137 -16.12 -9.61 -12.55
N ALA A 138 -17.35 -9.49 -13.07
CA ALA A 138 -17.54 -8.98 -14.42
C ALA A 138 -16.82 -7.61 -14.50
N ARG A 139 -16.08 -7.38 -15.59
CA ARG A 139 -15.48 -6.07 -15.85
C ARG A 139 -16.56 -5.00 -15.73
N GLY A 140 -16.45 -4.15 -14.72
CA GLY A 140 -17.35 -3.02 -14.49
C GLY A 140 -16.72 -1.71 -14.93
N ASP A 141 -17.40 -0.61 -14.64
CA ASP A 141 -16.82 0.73 -14.75
C ASP A 141 -15.78 0.91 -13.63
N TRP A 142 -14.51 0.69 -13.97
CA TRP A 142 -13.36 0.74 -13.06
C TRP A 142 -12.37 1.81 -13.53
N THR A 143 -11.68 2.45 -12.59
CA THR A 143 -10.61 3.40 -12.90
C THR A 143 -9.38 3.10 -12.06
N ALA A 144 -8.27 2.82 -12.73
CA ALA A 144 -6.97 2.72 -12.07
C ALA A 144 -6.48 4.09 -11.59
N ILE A 145 -6.41 4.26 -10.27
CA ILE A 145 -5.80 5.40 -9.59
C ILE A 145 -4.72 4.88 -8.62
N PRO A 146 -3.44 4.84 -9.05
CA PRO A 146 -2.32 4.44 -8.20
C PRO A 146 -2.21 5.33 -6.96
N ASN A 147 -1.90 4.73 -5.81
CA ASN A 147 -1.69 5.45 -4.55
C ASN A 147 -0.56 6.49 -4.67
N PRO A 148 -0.66 7.66 -4.02
CA PRO A 148 0.44 8.59 -3.93
C PRO A 148 1.48 8.08 -2.93
N VAL A 149 2.73 8.53 -3.09
CA VAL A 149 3.79 8.30 -2.10
C VAL A 149 3.82 9.48 -1.12
N PRO A 150 3.51 9.28 0.18
CA PRO A 150 3.64 10.33 1.18
C PRO A 150 5.11 10.77 1.34
N GLY A 151 5.34 12.06 1.54
CA GLY A 151 6.71 12.58 1.71
C GLY A 151 7.59 12.44 0.47
N LEU A 152 6.99 12.33 -0.73
CA LEU A 152 7.68 12.10 -2.01
C LEU A 152 8.92 12.99 -2.21
N ALA A 153 8.83 14.28 -1.84
CA ALA A 153 9.92 15.25 -1.97
C ALA A 153 11.20 14.83 -1.23
N ALA A 154 11.08 14.16 -0.08
CA ALA A 154 12.24 13.68 0.67
C ALA A 154 12.96 12.54 -0.07
N PHE A 155 12.20 11.62 -0.68
CA PHE A 155 12.75 10.51 -1.45
C PHE A 155 13.39 10.97 -2.77
N THR A 156 12.77 11.94 -3.46
CA THR A 156 13.36 12.52 -4.68
C THR A 156 14.62 13.33 -4.39
N ALA A 157 14.66 14.06 -3.27
CA ALA A 157 15.87 14.75 -2.82
C ALA A 157 16.98 13.76 -2.46
N ALA A 158 16.66 12.69 -1.75
CA ALA A 158 17.60 11.62 -1.41
C ALA A 158 18.19 10.95 -2.67
N ALA A 159 17.38 10.73 -3.70
CA ALA A 159 17.83 10.16 -4.97
C ALA A 159 18.85 11.06 -5.72
N ALA A 160 18.80 12.37 -5.49
CA ALA A 160 19.68 13.35 -6.14
C ALA A 160 21.07 13.45 -5.47
N ALA A 161 21.20 13.01 -4.22
CA ALA A 161 22.46 13.03 -3.49
C ALA A 161 23.55 12.19 -4.18
N PRO A 162 24.84 12.53 -4.08
CA PRO A 162 25.90 11.70 -4.64
C PRO A 162 25.91 10.31 -3.97
N PRO A 163 26.20 9.24 -4.73
CA PRO A 163 26.31 7.91 -4.15
C PRO A 163 27.46 7.88 -3.13
N ARG A 164 27.23 7.19 -2.01
CA ARG A 164 28.25 7.03 -0.98
C ARG A 164 29.34 6.06 -1.45
N ALA A 165 30.56 6.23 -0.94
CA ALA A 165 31.65 5.29 -1.22
C ALA A 165 31.33 3.90 -0.66
N ALA A 166 31.61 2.85 -1.43
CA ALA A 166 31.35 1.47 -1.01
C ALA A 166 32.20 1.11 0.22
N ALA A 167 31.55 0.90 1.36
CA ALA A 167 32.22 0.64 2.63
C ALA A 167 32.47 -0.86 2.84
N GLY A 168 33.16 -1.55 1.90
CA GLY A 168 33.67 -2.93 2.04
C GLY A 168 32.64 -4.07 2.24
N ARG A 169 31.47 -3.78 2.81
CA ARG A 169 30.39 -4.69 3.12
C ARG A 169 29.11 -4.18 2.46
N ARG A 170 28.28 -5.11 2.00
CA ARG A 170 26.99 -4.80 1.38
C ARG A 170 25.90 -4.58 2.45
N GLU A 171 25.11 -3.55 2.29
CA GLU A 171 24.05 -3.14 3.21
C GLU A 171 22.68 -3.39 2.57
N LEU A 172 21.87 -4.27 3.16
CA LEU A 172 20.51 -4.58 2.74
C LEU A 172 19.50 -3.91 3.68
N VAL A 173 18.34 -3.53 3.17
CA VAL A 173 17.27 -2.94 3.99
C VAL A 173 15.90 -3.52 3.69
N CYS A 174 15.05 -3.62 4.71
CA CYS A 174 13.62 -3.85 4.54
C CYS A 174 12.87 -2.86 5.43
N VAL A 175 11.93 -2.12 4.84
CA VAL A 175 11.05 -1.19 5.56
C VAL A 175 9.64 -1.77 5.59
N ALA A 176 9.22 -2.24 6.76
CA ALA A 176 7.92 -2.90 6.94
C ALA A 176 7.49 -2.93 8.42
N ALA A 177 6.19 -2.87 8.69
CA ALA A 177 5.66 -3.20 10.01
C ALA A 177 5.99 -4.67 10.35
N LEU A 178 6.45 -4.95 11.58
CA LEU A 178 6.87 -6.29 12.00
C LEU A 178 5.65 -7.16 12.30
N ARG A 179 4.95 -7.59 11.24
CA ARG A 179 3.73 -8.40 11.28
C ARG A 179 3.90 -9.72 10.54
N PRO A 180 3.14 -10.77 10.90
CA PRO A 180 3.30 -12.11 10.32
C PRO A 180 3.20 -12.13 8.79
N GLU A 181 2.29 -11.36 8.20
CA GLU A 181 2.08 -11.28 6.74
C GLU A 181 3.31 -10.76 5.97
N LYS A 182 4.27 -10.11 6.64
CA LYS A 182 5.49 -9.61 6.01
C LYS A 182 6.59 -10.67 5.86
N ARG A 183 6.41 -11.84 6.49
CA ARG A 183 7.31 -13.01 6.42
C ARG A 183 8.79 -12.69 6.67
N LEU A 184 9.07 -11.79 7.60
CA LEU A 184 10.43 -11.29 7.85
C LEU A 184 11.40 -12.38 8.34
N GLN A 185 10.91 -13.45 8.96
CA GLN A 185 11.73 -14.64 9.32
C GLN A 185 12.42 -15.26 8.10
N ARG A 186 11.73 -15.32 6.95
CA ARG A 186 12.30 -15.84 5.71
C ARG A 186 13.50 -15.00 5.25
N LEU A 187 13.44 -13.67 5.43
CA LEU A 187 14.57 -12.81 5.10
C LEU A 187 15.78 -13.08 6.01
N LEU A 188 15.57 -13.49 7.26
CA LEU A 188 16.65 -13.92 8.16
C LEU A 188 17.24 -15.26 7.71
N ASP A 189 16.42 -16.21 7.29
CA ASP A 189 16.89 -17.49 6.73
C ASP A 189 17.75 -17.26 5.48
N VAL A 190 17.29 -16.36 4.59
CA VAL A 190 18.04 -15.93 3.41
C VAL A 190 19.36 -15.28 3.80
N LEU A 191 19.35 -14.36 4.78
CA LEU A 191 20.55 -13.70 5.27
C LEU A 191 21.58 -14.70 5.81
N ALA A 192 21.16 -15.69 6.59
CA ALA A 192 22.04 -16.72 7.13
C ALA A 192 22.75 -17.53 6.04
N LEU A 193 22.08 -17.77 4.90
CA LEU A 193 22.69 -18.44 3.75
C LEU A 193 23.63 -17.52 2.99
N LEU A 194 23.26 -16.25 2.81
CA LEU A 194 24.10 -15.26 2.13
C LEU A 194 25.41 -14.94 2.88
N GLN A 195 25.39 -14.92 4.22
CA GLN A 195 26.58 -14.67 5.04
C GLN A 195 27.68 -15.70 4.83
N ARG A 196 27.34 -16.91 4.39
CA ARG A 196 28.33 -17.95 4.04
C ARG A 196 29.11 -17.62 2.77
N ARG A 197 28.63 -16.66 1.97
CA ARG A 197 29.19 -16.30 0.66
C ARG A 197 29.83 -14.93 0.65
N ARG A 198 29.22 -13.94 1.31
CA ARG A 198 29.70 -12.56 1.36
C ARG A 198 29.29 -11.88 2.66
N SER A 199 30.11 -10.93 3.11
CA SER A 199 29.78 -10.12 4.27
C SER A 199 28.65 -9.15 3.95
N LEU A 200 27.54 -9.24 4.69
CA LEU A 200 26.32 -8.42 4.49
C LEU A 200 25.81 -7.85 5.82
N ARG A 201 24.95 -6.82 5.77
CA ARG A 201 23.96 -6.53 6.81
C ARG A 201 22.56 -6.61 6.25
N LEU A 202 21.62 -6.98 7.09
CA LEU A 202 20.23 -6.62 6.90
C LEU A 202 19.81 -5.63 7.99
N THR A 203 19.25 -4.51 7.57
CA THR A 203 18.58 -3.56 8.44
C THR A 203 17.08 -3.65 8.26
N LEU A 204 16.34 -3.98 9.33
CA LEU A 204 14.88 -3.93 9.36
C LEU A 204 14.44 -2.64 10.03
N ILE A 205 13.62 -1.87 9.32
CA ILE A 205 13.06 -0.60 9.78
C ILE A 205 11.54 -0.77 9.93
N GLY A 206 11.05 -0.62 11.15
CA GLY A 206 9.66 -0.77 11.52
C GLY A 206 9.48 -1.37 12.91
N GLU A 207 8.23 -1.37 13.38
CA GLU A 207 7.83 -1.95 14.66
C GLU A 207 6.66 -2.90 14.48
N GLY A 208 6.47 -3.79 15.45
CA GLY A 208 5.32 -4.69 15.47
C GLY A 208 5.50 -5.90 16.37
N PRO A 209 4.43 -6.71 16.50
CA PRO A 209 4.37 -7.84 17.43
C PRO A 209 5.39 -8.93 17.14
N GLU A 210 5.90 -9.05 15.92
CA GLU A 210 6.88 -10.08 15.55
C GLU A 210 8.31 -9.75 16.02
N ARG A 211 8.57 -8.59 16.64
CA ARG A 211 9.94 -8.16 17.01
C ARG A 211 10.68 -9.21 17.85
N ALA A 212 10.10 -9.62 18.97
CA ALA A 212 10.75 -10.59 19.88
C ALA A 212 11.00 -11.94 19.18
N ARG A 213 10.09 -12.36 18.30
CA ARG A 213 10.23 -13.58 17.51
C ARG A 213 11.36 -13.48 16.48
N LEU A 214 11.52 -12.32 15.85
CA LEU A 214 12.62 -12.04 14.92
C LEU A 214 13.98 -12.01 15.63
N GLU A 215 14.05 -11.39 16.81
CA GLU A 215 15.27 -11.36 17.64
C GLU A 215 15.69 -12.78 18.05
N ALA A 216 14.75 -13.60 18.54
CA ALA A 216 15.02 -15.00 18.90
C ALA A 216 15.46 -15.84 17.69
N HIS A 217 14.82 -15.66 16.53
CA HIS A 217 15.19 -16.36 15.30
C HIS A 217 16.58 -15.96 14.79
N ALA A 218 16.89 -14.66 14.84
CA ALA A 218 18.21 -14.16 14.48
C ALA A 218 19.32 -14.70 15.39
N ALA A 219 19.05 -14.81 16.70
CA ALA A 219 19.98 -15.40 17.65
C ALA A 219 20.23 -16.88 17.36
N ALA A 220 19.18 -17.65 17.08
CA ALA A 220 19.30 -19.06 16.70
C ALA A 220 20.11 -19.28 15.41
N LEU A 221 20.04 -18.33 14.47
CA LEU A 221 20.81 -18.34 13.22
C LEU A 221 22.22 -17.74 13.35
N GLY A 222 22.60 -17.19 14.51
CA GLY A 222 23.90 -16.55 14.71
C GLY A 222 24.07 -15.22 13.97
N LEU A 223 22.99 -14.46 13.76
CA LEU A 223 22.96 -13.24 12.92
C LEU A 223 23.22 -11.92 13.67
N GLY A 224 23.68 -11.97 14.92
CA GLY A 224 23.78 -10.79 15.81
C GLY A 224 24.48 -9.58 15.18
N ASP A 225 25.66 -9.76 14.57
CA ASP A 225 26.43 -8.66 13.96
C ASP A 225 25.93 -8.24 12.55
N CYS A 226 25.05 -9.06 12.00
CA CYS A 226 24.56 -8.99 10.63
C CYS A 226 23.14 -8.45 10.53
N LEU A 227 22.39 -8.40 11.63
CA LEU A 227 21.03 -7.87 11.69
C LEU A 227 20.99 -6.57 12.50
N ARG A 228 20.30 -5.55 11.97
CA ARG A 228 19.92 -4.34 12.73
C ARG A 228 18.41 -4.20 12.74
N LEU A 229 17.84 -3.98 13.92
CA LEU A 229 16.44 -3.62 14.11
C LEU A 229 16.38 -2.17 14.58
N LEU A 230 16.00 -1.24 13.69
CA LEU A 230 16.01 0.19 14.01
C LEU A 230 14.71 0.70 14.65
N GLY A 231 13.69 -0.17 14.72
CA GLY A 231 12.36 0.25 15.12
C GLY A 231 11.72 1.20 14.10
N ARG A 232 10.69 1.94 14.54
CA ARG A 232 9.96 2.89 13.69
C ARG A 232 10.86 4.12 13.47
N ARG A 233 10.98 4.54 12.21
CA ARG A 233 11.76 5.70 11.79
C ARG A 233 10.89 6.59 10.91
N ASP A 234 11.02 7.89 11.08
CA ASP A 234 10.32 8.90 10.27
C ASP A 234 11.27 9.53 9.21
N ASP A 235 12.57 9.19 9.26
CA ASP A 235 13.63 9.68 8.37
C ASP A 235 14.07 8.63 7.33
N VAL A 236 13.19 7.68 6.99
CA VAL A 236 13.50 6.57 6.07
C VAL A 236 14.10 7.07 4.75
N ALA A 237 13.56 8.16 4.19
CA ALA A 237 14.06 8.75 2.95
C ALA A 237 15.56 9.11 3.01
N ALA A 238 16.05 9.60 4.16
CA ALA A 238 17.46 9.94 4.35
C ALA A 238 18.35 8.71 4.52
N LEU A 239 17.78 7.58 4.95
CA LEU A 239 18.50 6.32 5.18
C LEU A 239 18.64 5.48 3.90
N LEU A 240 17.64 5.47 3.02
CA LEU A 240 17.63 4.62 1.83
C LEU A 240 18.88 4.72 0.93
N PRO A 241 19.50 5.90 0.73
CA PRO A 241 20.75 6.01 -0.04
C PRO A 241 21.96 5.27 0.53
N ASP A 242 21.91 4.87 1.81
CA ASP A 242 23.01 4.14 2.48
C ASP A 242 22.99 2.63 2.24
N PHE A 243 22.01 2.12 1.49
CA PHE A 243 21.83 0.70 1.22
C PHE A 243 22.12 0.34 -0.24
N ASP A 244 22.53 -0.91 -0.47
CA ASP A 244 22.79 -1.48 -1.79
C ASP A 244 21.53 -2.09 -2.43
N LEU A 245 20.65 -2.69 -1.62
CA LEU A 245 19.49 -3.43 -2.07
C LEU A 245 18.37 -3.41 -1.03
N PHE A 246 17.15 -3.11 -1.50
CA PHE A 246 15.93 -3.26 -0.71
C PHE A 246 15.38 -4.67 -0.86
N LEU A 247 15.01 -5.31 0.25
CA LEU A 247 14.34 -6.60 0.28
C LEU A 247 12.89 -6.46 0.75
N LEU A 248 11.99 -7.18 0.09
CA LEU A 248 10.62 -7.38 0.57
C LEU A 248 10.35 -8.88 0.71
N GLY A 249 9.88 -9.31 1.89
CA GLY A 249 9.51 -10.71 2.15
C GLY A 249 8.02 -11.03 2.00
N SER A 250 7.18 -10.01 1.81
CA SER A 250 5.73 -10.11 1.98
C SER A 250 5.06 -10.93 0.87
N GLU A 251 4.15 -11.82 1.25
CA GLU A 251 3.40 -12.69 0.31
C GLU A 251 2.12 -12.02 -0.21
N GLU A 252 1.62 -11.03 0.52
CA GLU A 252 0.40 -10.32 0.19
C GLU A 252 0.67 -8.81 0.17
N GLU A 253 0.79 -8.26 -1.03
CA GLU A 253 0.86 -6.83 -1.26
C GLU A 253 0.01 -6.45 -2.46
N ALA A 254 -0.67 -5.31 -2.38
CA ALA A 254 -1.30 -4.72 -3.55
C ALA A 254 -0.28 -3.84 -4.27
N LEU A 255 0.07 -2.72 -3.66
CA LEU A 255 1.09 -1.78 -4.13
C LEU A 255 1.89 -1.32 -2.89
N PRO A 256 3.01 -2.01 -2.56
CA PRO A 256 3.76 -1.70 -1.36
C PRO A 256 4.47 -0.35 -1.51
N LEU A 257 4.08 0.62 -0.68
CA LEU A 257 4.66 1.98 -0.72
C LEU A 257 6.17 1.97 -0.46
N SER A 258 6.66 1.12 0.44
CA SER A 258 8.09 1.03 0.75
C SER A 258 8.95 0.58 -0.44
N VAL A 259 8.38 -0.19 -1.38
CA VAL A 259 9.04 -0.53 -2.64
C VAL A 259 9.07 0.69 -3.58
N LEU A 260 7.98 1.46 -3.67
CA LEU A 260 7.97 2.69 -4.46
C LEU A 260 8.99 3.69 -3.90
N GLU A 261 9.02 3.89 -2.58
CA GLU A 261 9.98 4.74 -1.88
C GLU A 261 11.44 4.34 -2.17
N ALA A 262 11.74 3.03 -2.13
CA ALA A 262 13.05 2.50 -2.51
C ALA A 262 13.40 2.80 -3.98
N LEU A 263 12.52 2.46 -4.91
CA LEU A 263 12.75 2.67 -6.35
C LEU A 263 12.90 4.15 -6.70
N ILE A 264 12.08 5.02 -6.09
CA ILE A 264 12.16 6.48 -6.26
C ILE A 264 13.50 7.01 -5.74
N SER A 265 14.00 6.46 -4.64
CA SER A 265 15.33 6.77 -4.08
C SER A 265 16.48 6.23 -4.94
N GLY A 266 16.20 5.46 -5.99
CA GLY A 266 17.20 4.81 -6.84
C GLY A 266 17.80 3.53 -6.25
N LEU A 267 17.22 3.01 -5.16
CA LEU A 267 17.61 1.76 -4.51
C LEU A 267 16.96 0.58 -5.26
N PRO A 268 17.74 -0.37 -5.82
CA PRO A 268 17.18 -1.55 -6.46
C PRO A 268 16.43 -2.40 -5.44
N VAL A 269 15.49 -3.20 -5.92
CA VAL A 269 14.58 -3.99 -5.08
C VAL A 269 14.62 -5.46 -5.48
N ALA A 270 14.65 -6.35 -4.49
CA ALA A 270 14.36 -7.77 -4.64
C ALA A 270 13.10 -8.14 -3.83
N ALA A 271 12.10 -8.71 -4.49
CA ALA A 271 10.80 -9.01 -3.88
C ALA A 271 10.10 -10.19 -4.56
N PRO A 272 9.20 -10.91 -3.88
CA PRO A 272 8.40 -11.96 -4.50
C PRO A 272 7.40 -11.39 -5.53
N PRO A 273 6.97 -12.18 -6.53
CA PRO A 273 6.15 -11.71 -7.65
C PRO A 273 4.66 -11.59 -7.30
N HIS A 274 4.32 -10.74 -6.33
CA HIS A 274 2.93 -10.52 -5.89
C HIS A 274 2.43 -9.09 -6.19
N GLY A 275 1.13 -8.95 -6.40
CA GLY A 275 0.49 -7.65 -6.63
C GLY A 275 1.09 -6.88 -7.80
N ALA A 276 1.45 -5.61 -7.56
CA ALA A 276 2.09 -4.73 -8.52
C ALA A 276 3.57 -5.08 -8.81
N LEU A 277 4.22 -5.94 -8.01
CA LEU A 277 5.67 -6.16 -8.05
C LEU A 277 6.18 -6.69 -9.39
N PRO A 278 5.51 -7.63 -10.09
CA PRO A 278 5.93 -8.04 -11.43
C PRO A 278 5.98 -6.88 -12.44
N GLY A 279 5.03 -5.94 -12.34
CA GLY A 279 4.98 -4.75 -13.20
C GLY A 279 6.02 -3.69 -12.82
N LEU A 280 6.37 -3.58 -11.54
CA LEU A 280 7.38 -2.65 -11.04
C LEU A 280 8.81 -3.14 -11.31
N LEU A 281 9.07 -4.42 -11.04
CA LEU A 281 10.43 -4.99 -11.05
C LEU A 281 10.77 -5.73 -12.35
N GLY A 282 9.78 -6.09 -13.17
CA GLY A 282 9.99 -6.78 -14.44
C GLY A 282 10.84 -5.98 -15.44
N ALA A 283 11.35 -6.67 -16.47
CA ALA A 283 12.27 -6.10 -17.48
C ALA A 283 13.59 -5.57 -16.89
N GLY A 284 14.15 -6.26 -15.89
CA GLY A 284 15.46 -5.93 -15.32
C GLY A 284 15.49 -4.71 -14.39
N ARG A 285 14.32 -4.16 -14.03
CA ARG A 285 14.21 -3.00 -13.12
C ARG A 285 14.36 -3.36 -11.64
N GLY A 286 14.30 -4.64 -11.32
CA GLY A 286 14.49 -5.24 -10.00
C GLY A 286 14.70 -6.75 -10.13
N LEU A 287 14.72 -7.44 -9.00
CA LEU A 287 14.75 -8.89 -8.92
C LEU A 287 13.41 -9.43 -8.41
N LEU A 288 12.81 -10.37 -9.16
CA LEU A 288 11.64 -11.12 -8.72
C LEU A 288 12.09 -12.44 -8.08
N LEU A 289 11.78 -12.62 -6.80
CA LEU A 289 12.16 -13.78 -6.00
C LEU A 289 11.08 -14.87 -6.14
N ALA A 290 11.29 -15.81 -7.05
CA ALA A 290 10.34 -16.90 -7.28
C ALA A 290 10.42 -17.98 -6.19
N GLY A 291 9.28 -18.62 -5.91
CA GLY A 291 9.16 -19.71 -4.92
C GLY A 291 9.28 -19.25 -3.47
N GLU A 292 9.27 -20.22 -2.55
CA GLU A 292 9.27 -19.97 -1.10
C GLU A 292 10.59 -20.36 -0.41
N ALA A 293 11.49 -21.04 -1.12
CA ALA A 293 12.71 -21.60 -0.54
C ALA A 293 13.77 -20.51 -0.27
N PRO A 294 14.24 -20.35 0.99
CA PRO A 294 15.28 -19.37 1.32
C PRO A 294 16.57 -19.55 0.52
N ALA A 295 16.96 -20.79 0.20
CA ALA A 295 18.15 -21.07 -0.59
C ALA A 295 18.08 -20.51 -2.02
N ALA A 296 16.93 -20.63 -2.67
CA ALA A 296 16.73 -20.08 -4.02
C ALA A 296 16.76 -18.54 -3.99
N TRP A 297 16.17 -17.92 -2.96
CA TRP A 297 16.22 -16.46 -2.77
C TRP A 297 17.65 -15.99 -2.50
N ALA A 298 18.40 -16.69 -1.65
CA ALA A 298 19.79 -16.37 -1.38
C ALA A 298 20.64 -16.44 -2.65
N GLU A 299 20.52 -17.49 -3.45
CA GLU A 299 21.25 -17.61 -4.73
C GLU A 299 20.90 -16.49 -5.72
N ALA A 300 19.61 -16.18 -5.88
CA ALA A 300 19.16 -15.11 -6.77
C ALA A 300 19.64 -13.73 -6.31
N ILE A 301 19.59 -13.45 -5.01
CA ILE A 301 20.05 -12.18 -4.44
C ILE A 301 21.57 -12.04 -4.58
N ASP A 302 22.31 -13.11 -4.30
CA ASP A 302 23.77 -13.17 -4.43
C ASP A 302 24.21 -12.78 -5.85
N GLY A 303 23.64 -13.42 -6.88
CA GLY A 303 23.93 -13.07 -8.27
C GLY A 303 23.45 -11.68 -8.67
N TYR A 304 22.31 -11.22 -8.15
CA TYR A 304 21.78 -9.90 -8.46
C TYR A 304 22.62 -8.76 -7.88
N LEU A 305 23.22 -8.95 -6.71
CA LEU A 305 24.13 -7.96 -6.11
C LEU A 305 25.36 -7.68 -6.98
N ASP A 306 25.76 -8.62 -7.83
CA ASP A 306 26.88 -8.46 -8.76
C ASP A 306 26.44 -7.89 -10.12
N ALA A 307 25.13 -7.94 -10.41
CA ALA A 307 24.51 -7.51 -11.66
C ALA A 307 23.49 -6.37 -11.48
N LEU A 308 23.66 -5.55 -10.42
CA LEU A 308 22.71 -4.48 -10.15
C LEU A 308 22.65 -3.48 -11.33
N PRO A 309 21.47 -2.98 -11.72
CA PRO A 309 21.35 -2.03 -12.82
C PRO A 309 22.22 -0.79 -12.61
N PRO A 310 22.73 -0.09 -13.63
CA PRO A 310 23.54 1.10 -13.40
C PRO A 310 22.72 2.22 -12.74
N LEU A 311 23.33 2.98 -11.82
CA LEU A 311 22.65 4.03 -11.04
C LEU A 311 21.87 5.05 -11.89
N PRO A 312 22.37 5.53 -13.06
CA PRO A 312 21.59 6.40 -13.94
C PRO A 312 20.26 5.80 -14.39
N ALA A 313 20.24 4.50 -14.71
CA ALA A 313 19.02 3.79 -15.12
C ALA A 313 18.03 3.68 -13.94
N ARG A 314 18.53 3.36 -12.74
CA ARG A 314 17.72 3.32 -11.51
C ARG A 314 17.06 4.67 -11.23
N ARG A 315 17.84 5.76 -11.27
CA ARG A 315 17.36 7.12 -11.04
C ARG A 315 16.35 7.59 -12.09
N ALA A 316 16.56 7.23 -13.36
CA ALA A 316 15.59 7.54 -14.41
C ALA A 316 14.24 6.84 -14.16
N TYR A 317 14.27 5.57 -13.75
CA TYR A 317 13.06 4.84 -13.40
C TYR A 317 12.38 5.42 -12.15
N GLY A 318 13.17 5.74 -11.12
CA GLY A 318 12.69 6.39 -9.90
C GLY A 318 11.99 7.73 -10.15
N ARG A 319 12.53 8.58 -11.04
CA ARG A 319 11.87 9.84 -11.43
C ARG A 319 10.52 9.60 -12.11
N ARG A 320 10.42 8.63 -13.01
CA ARG A 320 9.15 8.27 -13.65
C ARG A 320 8.11 7.83 -12.62
N LEU A 321 8.51 7.02 -11.63
CA LEU A 321 7.61 6.60 -10.55
C LEU A 321 7.20 7.78 -9.67
N ALA A 322 8.12 8.70 -9.36
CA ALA A 322 7.81 9.91 -8.61
C ALA A 322 6.73 10.75 -9.31
N GLU A 323 6.85 10.95 -10.62
CA GLU A 323 5.83 11.64 -11.41
C GLU A 323 4.48 10.90 -11.41
N GLU A 324 4.50 9.57 -11.55
CA GLU A 324 3.29 8.74 -11.60
C GLU A 324 2.51 8.72 -10.28
N HIS A 325 3.23 8.75 -9.16
CA HIS A 325 2.73 8.65 -7.79
C HIS A 325 2.76 9.99 -7.04
N ALA A 326 2.85 11.11 -7.77
CA ALA A 326 2.76 12.44 -7.20
C ALA A 326 1.38 12.68 -6.55
N PRO A 327 1.31 13.24 -5.32
CA PRO A 327 0.04 13.56 -4.66
C PRO A 327 -0.90 14.42 -5.51
N GLU A 328 -0.37 15.36 -6.29
CA GLU A 328 -1.13 16.25 -7.17
C GLU A 328 -1.78 15.48 -8.31
N ARG A 329 -1.06 14.51 -8.90
CA ARG A 329 -1.63 13.62 -9.93
C ARG A 329 -2.71 12.71 -9.37
N PHE A 330 -2.52 12.23 -8.15
CA PHE A 330 -3.51 11.42 -7.45
C PHE A 330 -4.79 12.22 -7.21
N ALA A 331 -4.68 13.43 -6.65
CA ALA A 331 -5.81 14.34 -6.45
C ALA A 331 -6.52 14.65 -7.77
N ALA A 332 -5.78 15.03 -8.82
CA ALA A 332 -6.36 15.34 -10.13
C ALA A 332 -7.06 14.13 -10.79
N ARG A 333 -6.57 12.90 -10.60
CA ARG A 333 -7.23 11.67 -11.07
C ARG A 333 -8.55 11.44 -10.35
N TYR A 334 -8.57 11.61 -9.02
CA TYR A 334 -9.81 11.52 -8.24
C TYR A 334 -10.78 12.64 -8.60
N GLY A 335 -10.33 13.89 -8.72
CA GLY A 335 -11.18 15.01 -9.12
C GLY A 335 -11.88 14.77 -10.46
N ARG A 336 -11.17 14.29 -11.48
CA ARG A 336 -11.78 13.89 -12.77
C ARG A 336 -12.77 12.74 -12.63
N LEU A 337 -12.45 11.74 -11.81
CA LEU A 337 -13.32 10.61 -11.58
C LEU A 337 -14.62 11.04 -10.87
N LEU A 338 -14.49 11.85 -9.83
CA LEU A 338 -15.62 12.38 -9.07
C LEU A 338 -16.50 13.27 -9.94
N ALA A 339 -15.92 14.17 -10.75
CA ALA A 339 -16.67 14.99 -11.69
C ALA A 339 -17.42 14.15 -12.74
N ARG A 340 -16.82 13.06 -13.21
CA ARG A 340 -17.49 12.12 -14.13
C ARG A 340 -18.66 11.39 -13.46
N LEU A 341 -18.50 10.98 -12.21
CA LEU A 341 -19.50 10.17 -11.49
C LEU A 341 -20.63 11.00 -10.88
N GLY A 342 -20.35 12.22 -10.39
CA GLY A 342 -21.34 13.09 -9.75
C GLY A 342 -22.30 13.78 -10.73
N GLY A 343 -22.07 13.67 -12.04
CA GLY A 343 -22.86 14.36 -13.06
C GLY A 343 -22.46 15.83 -13.19
N GLN A 344 -22.50 16.35 -14.42
CA GLN A 344 -22.47 17.79 -14.66
C GLN A 344 -23.81 18.39 -14.16
N GLY A 345 -23.85 18.73 -12.87
CA GLY A 345 -24.88 19.55 -12.26
C GLY A 345 -24.33 20.92 -11.95
#